data_AF-A0A963CAG2-F1
#
_entry.id   AF-A0A963CAG2-F1
#
_cell.length_a   1.000
_cell.length_b   1.000
_cell.length_c   1.000
_cell.angle_alpha   90.00
_cell.angle_beta   90.00
_cell.angle_gamma   90.00
#
_symmetry.space_group_name_H-M   'P 1'
#
loop_
_entity.id
_entity.type
_entity.pdbx_description
1 polymer ?
#
loop_
_entity_poly.entity_id
_entity_poly.type
_entity_poly.pdbx_seq_one_letter_code
_entity_poly.pdbx_strand_id
1 'polypeptide(L)'
;MTVARHLAAACLLGFLTLLVTADMRPADPLSGNACASCHVSSGAVEPETARVLHASQEKLCGDCHPRAAVASHPTGVRPSMQAAADYPLDWKGELTCSSCHDVHGDSHGRLRGDKRRREFCVACHPASFFEQMADGGRSLSVSGHLDSIGLAGEPTLLDPYTAQCMDCHGERGDARVEVTSAANSRHSGSGVNHPVGVDYARASGFGGFRDPAALDRGIELPGGLVSCISCHSGYSGRHGEVRRTALGRSLCLECHDL
;
A
#
# COMPACT_ATOMS: atom_id res chain seq x y z
N MET A 1 -43.38 36.50 -32.45
CA MET A 1 -43.77 35.12 -32.04
C MET A 1 -42.68 34.06 -32.28
N THR A 2 -41.43 34.43 -32.57
CA THR A 2 -40.36 33.49 -32.95
C THR A 2 -39.29 33.27 -31.88
N VAL A 3 -39.13 34.20 -30.93
CA VAL A 3 -38.08 34.11 -29.89
C VAL A 3 -38.43 33.10 -28.77
N ALA A 4 -39.70 32.93 -28.44
CA ALA A 4 -40.15 32.03 -27.38
C ALA A 4 -39.98 30.53 -27.70
N ARG A 5 -39.90 30.16 -28.99
CA ARG A 5 -39.74 28.75 -29.42
C ARG A 5 -38.30 28.24 -29.30
N HIS A 6 -37.30 29.12 -29.35
CA HIS A 6 -35.90 28.73 -29.24
C HIS A 6 -35.43 28.52 -27.80
N LEU A 7 -36.06 29.18 -26.82
CA LEU A 7 -35.77 28.99 -25.39
C LEU A 7 -36.29 27.64 -24.86
N ALA A 8 -37.46 27.19 -25.30
CA ALA A 8 -38.02 25.90 -24.87
C ALA A 8 -37.22 24.69 -25.38
N ALA A 9 -36.65 24.77 -26.58
CA ALA A 9 -35.85 23.68 -27.16
C ALA A 9 -34.47 23.55 -26.48
N ALA A 10 -33.86 24.66 -26.06
CA ALA A 10 -32.57 24.66 -25.37
C ALA A 10 -32.66 24.07 -23.95
N CYS A 11 -33.76 24.30 -23.22
CA CYS A 11 -33.96 23.74 -21.89
C CYS A 11 -34.19 22.21 -21.91
N LEU A 12 -34.85 21.67 -22.93
CA LEU A 12 -35.08 20.23 -23.08
C LEU A 12 -33.79 19.46 -23.43
N LEU A 13 -32.91 20.04 -24.25
CA LEU A 13 -31.60 19.46 -24.56
C LEU A 13 -30.64 19.50 -23.36
N GLY A 14 -30.65 20.59 -22.58
CA GLY A 14 -29.86 20.70 -21.35
C GLY A 14 -30.28 19.72 -20.25
N PHE A 15 -31.58 19.42 -20.13
CA PHE A 15 -32.09 18.42 -19.19
C PHE A 15 -31.82 16.98 -19.66
N LEU A 16 -31.81 16.72 -20.96
CA LEU A 16 -31.47 15.39 -21.50
C LEU A 16 -29.97 15.07 -21.32
N THR A 17 -29.08 16.07 -21.42
CA THR A 17 -27.65 15.88 -21.13
C THR A 17 -27.36 15.71 -19.64
N LEU A 18 -28.23 16.20 -18.74
CA LEU A 18 -28.06 16.03 -17.30
C LEU A 18 -28.51 14.65 -16.78
N LEU A 19 -29.29 13.89 -17.57
CA LEU A 19 -29.79 12.56 -17.19
C LEU A 19 -28.91 11.40 -17.69
N VAL A 20 -27.88 11.68 -18.51
CA VAL A 20 -26.98 10.64 -19.06
C VAL A 20 -25.64 10.54 -18.32
N THR A 21 -25.37 11.39 -17.33
CA THR A 21 -24.33 11.11 -16.32
C THR A 21 -24.89 10.19 -15.24
N ALA A 22 -25.53 9.10 -15.65
CA ALA A 22 -25.84 7.98 -14.78
C ALA A 22 -24.51 7.38 -14.32
N ASP A 23 -24.10 7.79 -13.12
CA ASP A 23 -23.31 7.04 -12.14
C ASP A 23 -22.47 5.89 -12.72
N MET A 24 -21.46 6.24 -13.53
CA MET A 24 -20.39 5.30 -13.89
C MET A 24 -19.43 5.19 -12.71
N ARG A 25 -19.95 4.72 -11.58
CA ARG A 25 -19.09 4.11 -10.55
C ARG A 25 -18.47 2.87 -11.22
N PRO A 26 -17.14 2.73 -11.22
CA PRO A 26 -16.53 1.49 -11.69
C PRO A 26 -17.19 0.34 -10.95
N ALA A 27 -17.66 -0.66 -11.71
CA ALA A 27 -18.30 -1.84 -11.12
C ALA A 27 -17.42 -2.41 -10.01
N ASP A 28 -18.01 -2.73 -8.87
CA ASP A 28 -17.30 -3.35 -7.76
C ASP A 28 -16.64 -4.64 -8.30
N PRO A 29 -15.29 -4.75 -8.32
CA PRO A 29 -14.60 -5.94 -8.81
C PRO A 29 -14.98 -7.22 -8.06
N LEU A 30 -15.44 -7.12 -6.81
CA LEU A 30 -15.93 -8.23 -6.00
C LEU A 30 -17.37 -8.61 -6.32
N SER A 31 -18.18 -7.71 -6.91
CA SER A 31 -19.57 -8.02 -7.31
C SER A 31 -19.67 -9.02 -8.46
N GLY A 32 -18.57 -9.23 -9.21
CA GLY A 32 -18.47 -10.23 -10.28
C GLY A 32 -17.75 -11.53 -9.87
N ASN A 33 -17.17 -11.60 -8.67
CA ASN A 33 -16.43 -12.78 -8.22
C ASN A 33 -17.39 -13.80 -7.58
N ALA A 34 -17.30 -15.06 -8.00
CA ALA A 34 -18.05 -16.14 -7.38
C ALA A 34 -17.58 -16.31 -5.92
N CYS A 35 -18.50 -16.53 -4.96
CA CYS A 35 -18.14 -16.68 -3.55
C CYS A 35 -17.08 -17.78 -3.32
N ALA A 36 -17.12 -18.84 -4.15
CA ALA A 36 -16.16 -19.94 -4.16
C ALA A 36 -14.73 -19.55 -4.60
N SER A 37 -14.51 -18.34 -5.11
CA SER A 37 -13.16 -17.86 -5.45
C SER A 37 -12.30 -17.62 -4.20
N CYS A 38 -12.95 -17.34 -3.06
CA CYS A 38 -12.27 -17.06 -1.79
C CYS A 38 -12.63 -18.10 -0.73
N HIS A 39 -13.92 -18.45 -0.63
CA HIS A 39 -14.44 -19.32 0.41
C HIS A 39 -14.44 -20.78 0.00
N VAL A 40 -14.08 -21.67 0.94
CA VAL A 40 -14.27 -23.11 0.76
C VAL A 40 -15.75 -23.41 0.77
N SER A 41 -16.33 -23.70 -0.39
CA SER A 41 -17.71 -24.14 -0.48
C SER A 41 -17.93 -25.21 -1.55
N SER A 42 -18.75 -26.20 -1.21
CA SER A 42 -19.35 -27.17 -2.13
C SER A 42 -20.74 -26.72 -2.64
N GLY A 43 -21.16 -25.49 -2.33
CA GLY A 43 -22.47 -24.92 -2.65
C GLY A 43 -22.56 -23.41 -2.35
N ALA A 44 -23.64 -22.96 -1.72
CA ALA A 44 -23.73 -21.58 -1.20
C ALA A 44 -22.75 -21.38 -0.03
N VAL A 45 -22.27 -20.16 0.18
CA VAL A 45 -21.42 -19.81 1.33
C VAL A 45 -22.33 -19.37 2.47
N GLU A 46 -22.40 -20.17 3.53
CA GLU A 46 -23.19 -19.86 4.72
C GLU A 46 -22.35 -19.11 5.78
N PRO A 47 -22.93 -18.20 6.58
CA PRO A 47 -22.20 -17.37 7.54
C PRO A 47 -21.28 -18.14 8.50
N GLU A 48 -21.70 -19.33 8.92
CA GLU A 48 -20.97 -20.17 9.89
C GLU A 48 -19.71 -20.80 9.27
N THR A 49 -19.70 -20.96 7.95
CA THR A 49 -18.62 -21.59 7.17
C THR A 49 -17.78 -20.57 6.39
N ALA A 50 -18.27 -19.35 6.23
CA ALA A 50 -17.61 -18.27 5.50
C ALA A 50 -16.20 -17.94 6.01
N ARG A 51 -15.86 -18.27 7.25
CA ARG A 51 -14.49 -18.10 7.78
C ARG A 51 -13.44 -19.02 7.14
N VAL A 52 -13.86 -20.06 6.42
CA VAL A 52 -12.95 -21.03 5.79
C VAL A 52 -12.63 -20.57 4.38
N LEU A 53 -11.35 -20.28 4.14
CA LEU A 53 -10.85 -19.76 2.87
C LEU A 53 -9.96 -20.80 2.18
N HIS A 54 -9.96 -20.81 0.84
CA HIS A 54 -9.14 -21.74 0.06
C HIS A 54 -7.63 -21.45 0.14
N ALA A 55 -7.25 -20.25 0.58
CA ALA A 55 -5.87 -19.83 0.84
C ALA A 55 -5.83 -18.78 1.96
N SER A 56 -4.64 -18.35 2.38
CA SER A 56 -4.52 -17.23 3.32
C SER A 56 -5.09 -15.94 2.70
N GLN A 57 -5.53 -15.02 3.55
CA GLN A 57 -6.04 -13.74 3.07
C GLN A 57 -4.98 -12.94 2.32
N GLU A 58 -3.72 -13.01 2.76
CA GLU A 58 -2.61 -12.33 2.11
C GLU A 58 -2.43 -12.83 0.67
N LYS A 59 -2.63 -14.14 0.44
CA LYS A 59 -2.59 -14.73 -0.90
C LYS A 59 -3.80 -14.29 -1.73
N LEU A 60 -5.01 -14.43 -1.20
CA LEU A 60 -6.25 -14.12 -1.92
C LEU A 60 -6.33 -12.62 -2.29
N CYS A 61 -6.03 -11.75 -1.33
CA CYS A 61 -6.02 -10.31 -1.56
C CYS A 61 -4.84 -9.89 -2.46
N GLY A 62 -3.67 -10.51 -2.26
CA GLY A 62 -2.45 -10.21 -3.03
C GLY A 62 -2.56 -10.53 -4.53
N ASP A 63 -3.41 -11.48 -4.92
CA ASP A 63 -3.64 -11.81 -6.34
C ASP A 63 -4.24 -10.64 -7.13
N CYS A 64 -5.05 -9.80 -6.48
CA CYS A 64 -5.63 -8.59 -7.07
C CYS A 64 -4.94 -7.30 -6.60
N HIS A 65 -4.39 -7.29 -5.38
CA HIS A 65 -3.75 -6.16 -4.73
C HIS A 65 -2.27 -6.44 -4.40
N PRO A 66 -1.44 -6.78 -5.38
CA PRO A 66 -0.05 -7.20 -5.14
C PRO A 66 0.78 -6.09 -4.47
N ARG A 67 0.48 -4.82 -4.78
CA ARG A 67 1.14 -3.66 -4.18
C ARG A 67 0.82 -3.49 -2.70
N ALA A 68 -0.43 -3.76 -2.31
CA ALA A 68 -0.82 -3.68 -0.91
C ALA A 68 -0.08 -4.78 -0.14
N ALA A 69 -0.07 -6.03 -0.62
CA ALA A 69 0.61 -7.14 0.05
C ALA A 69 2.09 -6.84 0.39
N VAL A 70 2.79 -6.10 -0.48
CA VAL A 70 4.20 -5.75 -0.31
C VAL A 70 4.43 -4.60 0.68
N ALA A 71 3.47 -3.68 0.79
CA ALA A 71 3.68 -2.40 1.48
C ALA A 71 2.54 -2.05 2.46
N SER A 72 1.93 -3.06 3.06
CA SER A 72 0.91 -2.90 4.10
C SER A 72 1.53 -2.76 5.48
N HIS A 73 0.73 -2.23 6.42
CA HIS A 73 0.87 -2.60 7.82
C HIS A 73 0.90 -4.15 7.94
N PRO A 74 1.72 -4.72 8.84
CA PRO A 74 1.86 -6.17 8.96
C PRO A 74 0.53 -6.92 9.05
N THR A 75 0.42 -8.02 8.29
CA THR A 75 -0.71 -8.96 8.24
C THR A 75 -0.18 -10.40 8.33
N GLY A 76 -1.05 -11.38 8.59
CA GLY A 76 -0.66 -12.77 8.89
C GLY A 76 0.12 -12.91 10.21
N VAL A 77 -0.07 -11.95 11.14
CA VAL A 77 0.65 -11.89 12.40
C VAL A 77 -0.31 -11.84 13.58
N ARG A 78 -0.01 -12.58 14.65
CA ARG A 78 -0.76 -12.45 15.90
C ARG A 78 -0.33 -11.17 16.62
N PRO A 79 -1.23 -10.19 16.84
CA PRO A 79 -0.87 -8.97 17.55
C PRO A 79 -0.50 -9.28 19.00
N SER A 80 0.46 -8.54 19.56
CA SER A 80 0.83 -8.64 20.98
C SER A 80 -0.14 -7.92 21.90
N MET A 81 -0.97 -7.02 21.35
CA MET A 81 -2.06 -6.35 22.04
C MET A 81 -3.40 -7.04 21.77
N GLN A 82 -4.38 -6.78 22.63
CA GLN A 82 -5.77 -7.13 22.31
C GLN A 82 -6.30 -6.16 21.26
N ALA A 83 -6.67 -6.69 20.09
CA ALA A 83 -7.35 -5.90 19.07
C ALA A 83 -8.73 -5.45 19.56
N ALA A 84 -9.13 -4.22 19.21
CA ALA A 84 -10.46 -3.73 19.51
C ALA A 84 -11.52 -4.55 18.76
N ALA A 85 -12.72 -4.68 19.34
CA ALA A 85 -13.78 -5.56 18.81
C ALA A 85 -14.17 -5.25 17.36
N ASP A 86 -14.05 -4.00 16.94
CA ASP A 86 -14.34 -3.54 15.58
C ASP A 86 -13.34 -4.07 14.52
N TYR A 87 -12.20 -4.60 14.96
CA TYR A 87 -11.11 -5.12 14.11
C TYR A 87 -10.88 -6.60 14.42
N PRO A 88 -11.74 -7.49 13.91
CA PRO A 88 -11.70 -8.90 14.25
C PRO A 88 -10.41 -9.54 13.74
N LEU A 89 -9.84 -10.43 14.56
CA LEU A 89 -8.77 -11.31 14.12
C LEU A 89 -9.36 -12.52 13.39
N ASP A 90 -8.55 -13.19 12.58
CA ASP A 90 -8.97 -14.42 11.93
C ASP A 90 -9.15 -15.58 12.95
N TRP A 91 -9.53 -16.76 12.47
CA TRP A 91 -9.74 -17.93 13.32
C TRP A 91 -8.47 -18.43 14.04
N LYS A 92 -7.28 -18.04 13.58
CA LYS A 92 -5.99 -18.31 14.25
C LYS A 92 -5.65 -17.21 15.26
N GLY A 93 -6.43 -16.14 15.32
CA GLY A 93 -6.12 -14.95 16.11
C GLY A 93 -5.01 -14.10 15.47
N GLU A 94 -4.92 -14.08 14.15
CA GLU A 94 -4.00 -13.23 13.40
C GLU A 94 -4.71 -11.98 12.86
N LEU A 95 -3.97 -10.87 12.82
CA LEU A 95 -4.35 -9.67 12.10
C LEU A 95 -4.17 -9.94 10.60
N THR A 96 -5.24 -9.80 9.84
CA THR A 96 -5.28 -10.08 8.40
C THR A 96 -5.84 -8.88 7.64
N CYS A 97 -5.87 -8.94 6.31
CA CYS A 97 -6.49 -7.88 5.50
C CYS A 97 -7.94 -7.61 5.93
N SER A 98 -8.73 -8.65 6.25
CA SER A 98 -10.12 -8.49 6.68
C SER A 98 -10.29 -7.94 8.10
N SER A 99 -9.21 -7.86 8.89
CA SER A 99 -9.25 -7.20 10.19
C SER A 99 -9.44 -5.70 10.04
N CYS A 100 -8.88 -5.11 8.98
CA CYS A 100 -9.01 -3.69 8.65
C CYS A 100 -10.09 -3.44 7.60
N HIS A 101 -10.31 -4.38 6.68
CA HIS A 101 -11.26 -4.25 5.58
C HIS A 101 -12.48 -5.17 5.74
N ASP A 102 -13.67 -4.63 5.47
CA ASP A 102 -14.87 -5.41 5.24
C ASP A 102 -15.07 -5.68 3.75
N VAL A 103 -14.57 -6.82 3.28
CA VAL A 103 -14.63 -7.20 1.86
C VAL A 103 -16.06 -7.28 1.31
N HIS A 104 -17.06 -7.46 2.17
CA HIS A 104 -18.47 -7.46 1.78
C HIS A 104 -19.20 -6.14 2.05
N GLY A 105 -18.51 -5.18 2.66
CA GLY A 105 -19.02 -3.84 2.92
C GLY A 105 -19.02 -2.95 1.68
N ASP A 106 -19.74 -1.84 1.80
CA ASP A 106 -19.93 -0.81 0.76
C ASP A 106 -19.13 0.47 1.05
N SER A 107 -18.38 0.51 2.15
CA SER A 107 -17.60 1.68 2.55
C SER A 107 -16.45 1.96 1.57
N HIS A 108 -16.03 3.23 1.48
CA HIS A 108 -14.89 3.60 0.64
C HIS A 108 -13.61 2.90 1.09
N GLY A 109 -12.92 2.24 0.15
CA GLY A 109 -11.78 1.38 0.45
C GLY A 109 -12.14 0.17 1.32
N ARG A 110 -13.43 -0.07 1.56
CA ARG A 110 -13.97 -1.12 2.43
C ARG A 110 -13.38 -1.12 3.84
N LEU A 111 -12.95 0.02 4.37
CA LEU A 111 -12.40 0.04 5.72
C LEU A 111 -13.50 -0.21 6.76
N ARG A 112 -13.18 -1.01 7.78
CA ARG A 112 -14.04 -1.23 8.94
C ARG A 112 -14.12 0.02 9.81
N GLY A 113 -15.33 0.35 10.23
CA GLY A 113 -15.63 1.49 11.07
C GLY A 113 -15.27 2.85 10.43
N ASP A 114 -15.31 3.89 11.27
CA ASP A 114 -15.19 5.28 10.82
C ASP A 114 -13.84 5.94 11.16
N LYS A 115 -13.01 5.27 11.98
CA LYS A 115 -11.70 5.79 12.38
C LYS A 115 -10.78 5.90 11.18
N ARG A 116 -10.05 7.01 11.05
CA ARG A 116 -9.10 7.23 9.94
C ARG A 116 -7.79 7.81 10.45
N ARG A 117 -6.74 7.66 9.64
CA ARG A 117 -5.41 8.22 9.92
C ARG A 117 -4.94 7.82 11.34
N ARG A 118 -4.38 8.76 12.11
CA ARG A 118 -3.93 8.54 13.50
C ARG A 118 -4.98 7.86 14.39
N GLU A 119 -6.25 8.21 14.26
CA GLU A 119 -7.33 7.61 15.08
C GLU A 119 -7.48 6.11 14.79
N PHE A 120 -7.26 5.70 13.54
CA PHE A 120 -7.26 4.29 13.16
C PHE A 120 -6.08 3.55 13.78
N CYS A 121 -4.87 4.12 13.67
CA CYS A 121 -3.65 3.50 14.19
C CYS A 121 -3.71 3.27 15.71
N VAL A 122 -4.30 4.23 16.45
CA VAL A 122 -4.44 4.12 17.92
C VAL A 122 -5.53 3.18 18.39
N ALA A 123 -6.31 2.58 17.48
CA ALA A 123 -7.22 1.50 17.82
C ALA A 123 -6.47 0.21 18.22
N CYS A 124 -5.21 0.07 17.80
CA CYS A 124 -4.34 -1.03 18.17
C CYS A 124 -3.11 -0.55 18.94
N HIS A 125 -2.47 0.53 18.52
CA HIS A 125 -1.20 0.98 19.10
C HIS A 125 -1.40 2.07 20.16
N PRO A 126 -0.76 1.99 21.34
CA PRO A 126 -0.80 3.09 22.29
C PRO A 126 -0.05 4.32 21.74
N ALA A 127 -0.40 5.53 22.19
CA ALA A 127 0.29 6.75 21.76
C ALA A 127 1.82 6.69 21.96
N SER A 128 2.26 6.06 23.06
CA SER A 128 3.67 5.85 23.41
C SER A 128 4.45 4.96 22.44
N PHE A 129 3.77 4.16 21.61
CA PHE A 129 4.42 3.43 20.51
C PHE A 129 4.99 4.42 19.48
N PHE A 130 4.24 5.47 19.15
CA PHE A 130 4.63 6.46 18.15
C PHE A 130 5.64 7.47 18.68
N GLU A 131 5.62 7.77 19.98
CA GLU A 131 6.57 8.69 20.63
C GLU A 131 8.03 8.23 20.54
N GLN A 132 8.26 6.93 20.36
CA GLN A 132 9.60 6.36 20.17
C GLN A 132 10.16 6.60 18.76
N MET A 133 9.33 7.07 17.82
CA MET A 133 9.71 7.36 16.45
C MET A 133 10.23 8.80 16.35
N ALA A 134 11.22 9.03 15.47
CA ALA A 134 11.85 10.34 15.30
C ALA A 134 10.86 11.46 14.93
N ASP A 135 9.77 11.12 14.23
CA ASP A 135 8.71 12.03 13.79
C ASP A 135 7.40 11.90 14.58
N GLY A 136 7.42 11.18 15.73
CA GLY A 136 6.22 10.93 16.54
C GLY A 136 5.13 10.12 15.82
N GLY A 137 5.51 9.32 14.82
CA GLY A 137 4.63 8.47 14.02
C GLY A 137 3.81 9.21 12.97
N ARG A 138 4.14 10.48 12.70
CA ARG A 138 3.41 11.31 11.74
C ARG A 138 3.42 10.70 10.34
N SER A 139 4.55 10.18 9.87
CA SER A 139 4.71 9.53 8.56
C SER A 139 3.85 8.27 8.41
N LEU A 140 3.68 7.49 9.48
CA LEU A 140 2.88 6.26 9.46
C LEU A 140 1.38 6.51 9.66
N SER A 141 1.02 7.65 10.24
CA SER A 141 -0.38 8.00 10.54
C SER A 141 -1.19 8.44 9.33
N VAL A 142 -0.56 8.55 8.15
CA VAL A 142 -1.19 9.05 6.92
C VAL A 142 -1.93 7.93 6.18
N SER A 143 -1.38 6.71 6.17
CA SER A 143 -1.97 5.57 5.47
C SER A 143 -1.66 4.24 6.17
N GLY A 144 -2.53 3.24 5.99
CA GLY A 144 -2.32 1.85 6.43
C GLY A 144 -1.55 0.99 5.41
N HIS A 145 -1.42 1.48 4.19
CA HIS A 145 -0.59 0.92 3.13
C HIS A 145 0.27 2.04 2.56
N LEU A 146 1.55 1.77 2.29
CA LEU A 146 2.29 2.62 1.39
C LEU A 146 1.75 2.30 0.00
N ASP A 147 0.90 3.15 -0.55
CA ASP A 147 0.36 2.94 -1.88
C ASP A 147 0.45 4.21 -2.74
N SER A 148 0.55 3.96 -4.04
CA SER A 148 0.80 4.94 -5.08
C SER A 148 -0.45 5.70 -5.52
N ILE A 149 -1.60 5.49 -4.86
CA ILE A 149 -2.90 5.91 -5.41
C ILE A 149 -3.03 7.44 -5.41
N GLY A 150 -2.27 8.15 -4.59
CA GLY A 150 -2.26 9.62 -4.55
C GLY A 150 -1.39 10.35 -5.58
N LEU A 151 -0.54 9.65 -6.35
CA LEU A 151 0.45 10.29 -7.26
C LEU A 151 0.25 9.95 -8.75
N ALA A 152 -0.91 9.40 -9.11
CA ALA A 152 -1.27 9.15 -10.50
C ALA A 152 -1.55 10.49 -11.22
N GLY A 153 -0.49 11.17 -11.67
CA GLY A 153 -0.64 12.43 -12.41
C GLY A 153 0.57 12.82 -13.23
N GLU A 154 1.79 12.62 -12.74
CA GLU A 154 3.00 13.04 -13.45
C GLU A 154 4.08 11.96 -13.38
N PRO A 155 4.86 11.72 -14.45
CA PRO A 155 6.02 10.85 -14.40
C PRO A 155 7.07 11.49 -13.48
N THR A 156 7.02 11.14 -12.20
CA THR A 156 8.07 11.49 -11.26
C THR A 156 9.31 10.65 -11.55
N LEU A 157 10.49 11.24 -11.38
CA LEU A 157 11.78 10.52 -11.42
C LEU A 157 11.85 9.40 -10.35
N LEU A 158 10.98 9.47 -9.34
CA LEU A 158 10.92 8.56 -8.20
C LEU A 158 9.72 7.62 -8.34
N ASP A 159 9.87 6.39 -7.85
CA ASP A 159 8.74 5.51 -7.67
C ASP A 159 7.79 6.05 -6.58
N PRO A 160 6.49 5.71 -6.62
CA PRO A 160 5.52 6.29 -5.69
C PRO A 160 5.79 6.03 -4.20
N TYR A 161 6.44 4.91 -3.86
CA TYR A 161 6.77 4.59 -2.46
C TYR A 161 7.90 5.49 -1.97
N THR A 162 8.94 5.68 -2.80
CA THR A 162 10.01 6.64 -2.54
C THR A 162 9.43 8.05 -2.42
N ALA A 163 8.55 8.46 -3.34
CA ALA A 163 7.90 9.78 -3.27
C ALA A 163 7.15 9.99 -1.94
N GLN A 164 6.36 9.02 -1.51
CA GLN A 164 5.65 9.10 -0.22
C GLN A 164 6.58 9.19 0.99
N CYS A 165 7.74 8.52 0.95
CA CYS A 165 8.75 8.68 1.99
C CYS A 165 9.34 10.11 1.95
N MET A 166 9.64 10.62 0.77
CA MET A 166 10.26 11.92 0.56
C MET A 166 9.33 13.11 0.83
N ASP A 167 8.00 12.93 0.81
CA ASP A 167 7.04 13.96 1.25
C ASP A 167 7.34 14.48 2.68
N CYS A 168 7.95 13.64 3.52
CA CYS A 168 8.41 14.01 4.85
C CYS A 168 9.94 14.10 4.95
N HIS A 169 10.68 13.15 4.38
CA HIS A 169 12.15 13.08 4.48
C HIS A 169 12.88 14.12 3.62
N GLY A 170 12.29 14.57 2.50
CA GLY A 170 12.92 15.55 1.60
C GLY A 170 12.65 17.01 1.94
N GLU A 171 11.47 17.33 2.45
CA GLU A 171 11.02 18.73 2.59
C GLU A 171 10.55 19.13 3.99
N ARG A 172 10.17 18.18 4.88
CA ARG A 172 9.26 18.49 6.00
C ARG A 172 9.60 17.95 7.39
N GLY A 173 10.75 17.31 7.63
CA GLY A 173 11.07 16.97 9.03
C GLY A 173 12.27 16.10 9.36
N ASP A 174 12.91 15.41 8.41
CA ASP A 174 14.10 14.61 8.72
C ASP A 174 15.16 14.76 7.62
N ALA A 175 16.02 15.78 7.74
CA ALA A 175 17.11 16.10 6.79
C ALA A 175 18.23 15.05 6.78
N ARG A 176 17.96 13.82 7.24
CA ARG A 176 18.91 12.71 7.22
C ARG A 176 19.01 12.04 5.87
N VAL A 177 18.06 12.26 4.96
CA VAL A 177 18.07 11.72 3.60
C VAL A 177 17.76 12.81 2.57
N GLU A 178 18.62 12.95 1.58
CA GLU A 178 18.42 13.84 0.43
C GLU A 178 18.36 13.01 -0.85
N VAL A 179 17.42 13.28 -1.75
CA VAL A 179 17.42 12.71 -3.10
C VAL A 179 17.83 13.80 -4.09
N THR A 180 18.92 13.56 -4.80
CA THR A 180 19.42 14.53 -5.79
C THR A 180 18.56 14.54 -7.06
N SER A 181 18.76 15.53 -7.92
CA SER A 181 18.16 15.58 -9.27
C SER A 181 18.49 14.37 -10.15
N ALA A 182 19.49 13.56 -9.78
CA ALA A 182 19.87 12.31 -10.45
C ALA A 182 19.26 11.07 -9.78
N ALA A 183 18.22 11.22 -8.95
CA ALA A 183 17.57 10.15 -8.19
C ALA A 183 18.50 9.39 -7.22
N ASN A 184 19.58 10.01 -6.77
CA ASN A 184 20.49 9.37 -5.80
C ASN A 184 20.10 9.78 -4.39
N SER A 185 19.72 8.80 -3.57
CA SER A 185 19.49 8.98 -2.13
C SER A 185 20.82 9.05 -1.39
N ARG A 186 20.98 10.08 -0.55
CA ARG A 186 22.17 10.32 0.29
C ARG A 186 21.78 10.33 1.75
N HIS A 187 22.46 9.55 2.57
CA HIS A 187 22.24 9.52 4.01
C HIS A 187 23.27 10.42 4.73
N SER A 188 22.82 11.31 5.62
CA SER A 188 23.65 12.31 6.28
C SER A 188 24.74 11.76 7.21
N GLY A 189 24.75 10.45 7.50
CA GLY A 189 25.69 9.83 8.43
C GLY A 189 26.24 8.45 8.07
N SER A 190 25.83 7.83 6.95
CA SER A 190 26.26 6.45 6.62
C SER A 190 27.17 6.35 5.39
N GLY A 191 27.37 7.43 4.61
CA GLY A 191 28.17 7.40 3.38
C GLY A 191 27.64 6.47 2.28
N VAL A 192 26.56 5.73 2.55
CA VAL A 192 25.88 4.85 1.60
C VAL A 192 24.93 5.70 0.77
N ASN A 193 25.28 5.86 -0.50
CA ASN A 193 24.43 6.47 -1.50
C ASN A 193 23.85 5.36 -2.37
N HIS A 194 22.56 5.39 -2.63
CA HIS A 194 21.92 4.42 -3.52
C HIS A 194 20.95 5.14 -4.46
N PRO A 195 20.96 4.81 -5.77
CA PRO A 195 19.94 5.29 -6.66
C PRO A 195 18.56 4.73 -6.29
N VAL A 196 17.54 5.57 -6.31
CA VAL A 196 16.13 5.21 -6.19
C VAL A 196 15.40 5.58 -7.48
N GLY A 197 14.29 4.92 -7.79
CA GLY A 197 13.60 5.06 -9.07
C GLY A 197 14.34 4.46 -10.28
N VAL A 198 15.46 3.75 -10.06
CA VAL A 198 16.22 3.11 -11.14
C VAL A 198 15.65 1.73 -11.46
N ASP A 199 15.45 1.47 -12.76
CA ASP A 199 15.10 0.15 -13.28
C ASP A 199 16.23 -0.85 -13.02
N TYR A 200 15.94 -1.82 -12.15
CA TYR A 200 16.93 -2.77 -11.68
C TYR A 200 17.32 -3.78 -12.77
N ALA A 201 16.37 -4.21 -13.61
CA ALA A 201 16.65 -5.15 -14.70
C ALA A 201 17.53 -4.51 -15.79
N ARG A 202 17.29 -3.23 -16.07
CA ARG A 202 18.17 -2.45 -16.95
C ARG A 202 19.55 -2.27 -16.33
N ALA A 203 19.63 -1.97 -15.04
CA ALA A 203 20.90 -1.81 -14.33
C ALA A 203 21.71 -3.12 -14.32
N SER A 204 21.06 -4.27 -14.06
CA SER A 204 21.73 -5.57 -14.01
C SER A 204 22.28 -6.02 -15.36
N GLY A 205 21.68 -5.58 -16.47
CA GLY A 205 22.21 -5.80 -17.82
C GLY A 205 23.58 -5.19 -18.08
N PHE A 206 24.03 -4.22 -17.27
CA PHE A 206 25.38 -3.63 -17.37
C PHE A 206 26.45 -4.39 -16.56
N GLY A 207 26.07 -5.41 -15.80
CA GLY A 207 26.98 -6.23 -14.97
C GLY A 207 27.22 -5.69 -13.56
N GLY A 208 27.75 -6.55 -12.67
CA GLY A 208 28.02 -6.22 -11.25
C GLY A 208 26.78 -6.24 -10.34
N PHE A 209 25.67 -6.80 -10.84
CA PHE A 209 24.42 -6.99 -10.10
C PHE A 209 23.95 -8.44 -10.21
N ARG A 210 23.21 -8.88 -9.20
CA ARG A 210 22.53 -10.18 -9.24
C ARG A 210 21.34 -10.14 -10.18
N ASP A 211 20.95 -11.32 -10.66
CA ASP A 211 19.69 -11.48 -11.39
C ASP A 211 18.51 -11.12 -10.47
N PRO A 212 17.48 -10.39 -10.95
CA PRO A 212 16.31 -10.05 -10.14
C PRO A 212 15.62 -11.27 -9.51
N ALA A 213 15.61 -12.42 -10.18
CA ALA A 213 15.04 -13.66 -9.66
C ALA A 213 15.91 -14.33 -8.58
N ALA A 214 17.17 -13.91 -8.44
CA ALA A 214 18.12 -14.39 -7.43
C ALA A 214 18.17 -13.51 -6.17
N LEU A 215 17.42 -12.41 -6.13
CA LEU A 215 17.32 -11.55 -4.94
C LEU A 215 16.61 -12.27 -3.79
N ASP A 216 16.99 -11.94 -2.55
CA ASP A 216 16.26 -12.39 -1.37
C ASP A 216 14.79 -11.96 -1.46
N ARG A 217 13.87 -12.83 -1.04
CA ARG A 217 12.43 -12.57 -1.12
C ARG A 217 11.97 -11.35 -0.31
N GLY A 218 12.79 -10.87 0.63
CA GLY A 218 12.54 -9.66 1.38
C GLY A 218 12.89 -8.37 0.62
N ILE A 219 13.63 -8.45 -0.49
CA ILE A 219 13.96 -7.32 -1.35
C ILE A 219 12.85 -7.11 -2.36
N GLU A 220 12.16 -6.00 -2.21
CA GLU A 220 11.03 -5.63 -3.04
C GLU A 220 11.48 -4.66 -4.13
N LEU A 221 11.11 -4.92 -5.38
CA LEU A 221 11.36 -4.02 -6.51
C LEU A 221 10.04 -3.56 -7.11
N PRO A 222 9.35 -2.58 -6.51
CA PRO A 222 8.02 -2.19 -6.95
C PRO A 222 8.05 -1.66 -8.37
N GLY A 223 7.33 -2.34 -9.28
CA GLY A 223 7.37 -2.02 -10.71
C GLY A 223 8.75 -2.25 -11.36
N GLY A 224 9.62 -3.07 -10.75
CA GLY A 224 10.98 -3.33 -11.22
C GLY A 224 12.01 -2.26 -10.82
N LEU A 225 11.59 -1.25 -10.05
CA LEU A 225 12.44 -0.13 -9.64
C LEU A 225 13.08 -0.38 -8.28
N VAL A 226 14.30 0.11 -8.10
CA VAL A 226 14.88 0.25 -6.76
C VAL A 226 14.16 1.38 -6.03
N SER A 227 13.55 1.07 -4.89
CA SER A 227 12.76 1.99 -4.08
C SER A 227 13.32 2.10 -2.65
N CYS A 228 12.93 3.13 -1.91
CA CYS A 228 13.19 3.19 -0.46
C CYS A 228 12.74 1.90 0.25
N ILE A 229 11.62 1.29 -0.18
CA ILE A 229 11.10 0.07 0.44
C ILE A 229 11.83 -1.22 0.03
N SER A 230 12.70 -1.17 -0.98
CA SER A 230 13.61 -2.28 -1.32
C SER A 230 14.57 -2.58 -0.17
N CYS A 231 14.92 -1.55 0.60
CA CYS A 231 15.89 -1.61 1.69
C CYS A 231 15.27 -1.34 3.05
N HIS A 232 14.20 -0.53 3.12
CA HIS A 232 13.59 -0.11 4.37
C HIS A 232 12.20 -0.75 4.58
N SER A 233 11.90 -1.08 5.83
CA SER A 233 10.56 -1.40 6.28
C SER A 233 9.84 -0.11 6.67
N GLY A 234 8.75 0.21 5.96
CA GLY A 234 7.91 1.36 6.28
C GLY A 234 7.18 1.19 7.62
N TYR A 235 6.57 0.02 7.84
CA TYR A 235 5.84 -0.28 9.06
C TYR A 235 6.62 -1.23 9.96
N SER A 236 7.43 -0.67 10.86
CA SER A 236 8.24 -1.40 11.84
C SER A 236 8.28 -0.66 13.18
N GLY A 237 8.56 -1.39 14.28
CA GLY A 237 8.71 -0.80 15.61
C GLY A 237 9.84 0.24 15.70
N ARG A 238 10.80 0.18 14.77
CA ARG A 238 11.74 1.26 14.48
C ARG A 238 11.47 1.77 13.07
N HIS A 239 10.86 2.94 12.97
CA HIS A 239 10.48 3.57 11.70
C HIS A 239 11.63 3.53 10.69
N GLY A 240 11.34 3.05 9.47
CA GLY A 240 12.32 2.99 8.39
C GLY A 240 13.53 2.11 8.70
N GLU A 241 13.39 1.08 9.55
CA GLU A 241 14.52 0.19 9.78
C GLU A 241 14.88 -0.58 8.50
N VAL A 242 16.17 -0.84 8.33
CA VAL A 242 16.65 -1.60 7.19
C VAL A 242 16.14 -3.04 7.28
N ARG A 243 15.53 -3.54 6.20
CA ARG A 243 15.10 -4.93 6.04
C ARG A 243 16.30 -5.84 6.28
N ARG A 244 16.16 -6.76 7.22
CA ARG A 244 17.20 -7.74 7.51
C ARG A 244 17.04 -8.89 6.52
N THR A 245 18.05 -9.14 5.70
CA THR A 245 18.12 -10.34 4.87
C THR A 245 18.61 -11.54 5.66
N ALA A 246 18.35 -12.75 5.16
CA ALA A 246 18.72 -14.01 5.82
C ALA A 246 20.23 -14.13 6.12
N LEU A 247 21.07 -13.36 5.40
CA LEU A 247 22.53 -13.40 5.50
C LEU A 247 23.15 -12.42 6.50
N GLY A 248 22.35 -11.73 7.32
CA GLY A 248 22.85 -11.03 8.50
C GLY A 248 24.08 -10.16 8.24
N ARG A 249 23.88 -9.04 7.51
CA ARG A 249 24.83 -7.96 7.18
C ARG A 249 25.61 -8.13 5.88
N SER A 250 24.92 -7.93 4.75
CA SER A 250 25.46 -7.17 3.61
C SER A 250 24.35 -6.89 2.60
N LEU A 251 23.42 -5.99 2.96
CA LEU A 251 22.31 -5.61 2.07
C LEU A 251 22.79 -5.25 0.65
N CYS A 252 23.99 -4.66 0.53
CA CYS A 252 24.62 -4.36 -0.75
C CYS A 252 24.83 -5.62 -1.61
N LEU A 253 25.27 -6.73 -1.01
CA LEU A 253 25.56 -7.98 -1.72
C LEU A 253 24.29 -8.75 -2.09
N GLU A 254 23.12 -8.33 -1.62
CA GLU A 254 21.85 -8.89 -2.10
C GLU A 254 21.58 -8.43 -3.52
N CYS A 255 21.92 -7.19 -3.84
CA CYS A 255 21.72 -6.62 -5.16
C CYS A 255 22.99 -6.70 -6.02
N HIS A 256 24.17 -6.71 -5.42
CA HIS A 256 25.43 -6.67 -6.15
C HIS A 256 26.16 -8.02 -6.16
N ASP A 257 26.80 -8.31 -7.28
CA ASP A 257 27.72 -9.43 -7.47
C ASP A 257 29.13 -8.85 -7.63
N LEU A 258 29.75 -8.47 -6.50
CA LEU A 258 31.05 -7.78 -6.40
C LEU A 258 32.20 -8.75 -6.13
#